data_AF-D1YLN9-F1
#
_entry.id   AF-D1YLN9-F1
#
_cell.length_a   1.000
_cell.length_b   1.000
_cell.length_c   1.000
_cell.angle_alpha   90.00
_cell.angle_beta   90.00
_cell.angle_gamma   90.00
#
_symmetry.space_group_name_H-M   'P 1'
#
loop_
_entity.id
_entity.type
_entity.pdbx_description
1 polymer ?
#
loop_
_entity_poly.entity_id
_entity_poly.type
_entity_poly.pdbx_seq_one_letter_code
_entity_poly.pdbx_strand_id
1 'polypeptide(L)'
;MSKLITIYLTLDAINNKKLSWNQKVKPTKQIVKISNNPEYSGVPLKLNHAYTIKQLYEATLIQSANGPAMLLGQAISGSQQAFVKKMRNQLVSWNIGGATQLLTDSGLPNYTLGEERFKNKSKDAENTLSASDMAIIISHLLKNILKY
;
A
#
# COMPACT_ATOMS: atom_id res chain seq x y z
N MET A 1 -3.13 2.94 -9.10
CA MET A 1 -4.48 2.61 -8.56
C MET A 1 -4.44 1.69 -7.33
N SER A 2 -3.55 0.67 -7.26
CA SER A 2 -3.49 -0.26 -6.11
C SER A 2 -3.37 0.41 -4.74
N LYS A 3 -2.76 1.61 -4.68
CA LYS A 3 -2.66 2.43 -3.47
C LYS A 3 -4.00 2.78 -2.83
N LEU A 4 -5.12 2.78 -3.56
CA LEU A 4 -6.45 3.02 -2.98
C LEU A 4 -6.84 1.93 -1.96
N ILE A 5 -6.40 0.68 -2.18
CA ILE A 5 -6.59 -0.41 -1.21
C ILE A 5 -5.70 -0.15 0.02
N THR A 6 -4.47 0.34 -0.16
CA THR A 6 -3.56 0.73 0.93
C THR A 6 -4.14 1.86 1.77
N ILE A 7 -4.70 2.88 1.13
CA ILE A 7 -5.43 3.98 1.79
C ILE A 7 -6.63 3.45 2.57
N TYR A 8 -7.45 2.59 1.98
CA TYR A 8 -8.58 1.97 2.67
C TYR A 8 -8.15 1.21 3.93
N LEU A 9 -7.15 0.34 3.82
CA LEU A 9 -6.66 -0.46 4.94
C LEU A 9 -5.97 0.39 6.02
N THR A 10 -5.42 1.55 5.66
CA THR A 10 -4.90 2.53 6.62
C THR A 10 -6.04 3.13 7.43
N LEU A 11 -7.10 3.61 6.77
CA LEU A 11 -8.29 4.14 7.44
C LEU A 11 -8.97 3.08 8.31
N ASP A 12 -9.08 1.84 7.82
CA ASP A 12 -9.61 0.71 8.60
C ASP A 12 -8.78 0.46 9.86
N ALA A 13 -7.44 0.43 9.77
CA ALA A 13 -6.57 0.26 10.92
C ALA A 13 -6.73 1.39 11.95
N ILE A 14 -6.94 2.63 11.50
CA ILE A 14 -7.17 3.79 12.36
C ILE A 14 -8.54 3.70 13.04
N ASN A 15 -9.60 3.39 12.28
CA ASN A 15 -10.96 3.21 12.80
C ASN A 15 -11.01 2.12 13.89
N ASN A 16 -10.25 1.04 13.69
CA ASN A 16 -10.14 -0.06 14.64
C ASN A 16 -9.10 0.18 15.75
N LYS A 17 -8.58 1.40 15.91
CA LYS A 17 -7.59 1.78 16.93
C LYS A 17 -6.29 0.96 16.91
N LYS A 18 -5.98 0.31 15.79
CA LYS A 18 -4.72 -0.45 15.59
C LYS A 18 -3.57 0.45 15.13
N LEU A 19 -3.90 1.63 14.63
CA LEU A 19 -2.99 2.65 14.14
C LEU A 19 -3.51 4.01 14.59
N SER A 20 -2.64 5.00 14.78
CA SER A 20 -3.07 6.39 15.03
C SER A 20 -2.40 7.35 14.06
N TRP A 21 -3.07 8.47 13.74
CA TRP A 21 -2.54 9.47 12.81
C TRP A 21 -1.17 10.02 13.20
N ASN A 22 -0.94 10.19 14.50
CA ASN A 22 0.30 10.75 15.07
C ASN A 22 1.38 9.70 15.34
N GLN A 23 1.06 8.40 15.20
CA GLN A 23 2.05 7.34 15.32
C GLN A 23 3.17 7.58 14.31
N LYS A 24 4.41 7.45 14.76
CA LYS A 24 5.59 7.62 13.92
C LYS A 24 6.21 6.28 13.57
N VAL A 25 6.59 6.11 12.31
CA VAL A 25 7.25 4.90 11.79
C VAL A 25 8.47 5.29 10.96
N LYS A 26 9.46 4.39 10.86
CA LYS A 26 10.71 4.61 10.13
C LYS A 26 10.79 3.69 8.91
N PRO A 27 11.25 4.19 7.75
CA PRO A 27 11.42 3.36 6.56
C PRO A 27 12.58 2.39 6.71
N THR A 28 12.48 1.24 6.04
CA THR A 28 13.61 0.32 5.84
C THR A 28 14.52 0.82 4.72
N LYS A 29 15.72 0.24 4.60
CA LYS A 29 16.64 0.53 3.47
C LYS A 29 15.97 0.28 2.11
N GLN A 30 15.17 -0.78 2.00
CA GLN A 30 14.45 -1.09 0.76
C GLN A 30 13.40 -0.02 0.44
N ILE A 31 12.62 0.41 1.43
CA ILE A 31 11.62 1.49 1.23
C ILE A 31 12.31 2.80 0.84
N VAL A 32 13.43 3.16 1.47
CA VAL A 32 14.21 4.34 1.10
C VAL A 32 14.70 4.26 -0.35
N LYS A 33 15.20 3.10 -0.78
CA LYS A 33 15.64 2.86 -2.16
C LYS A 33 14.49 3.11 -3.16
N ILE A 34 13.30 2.59 -2.89
CA ILE A 34 12.13 2.80 -3.75
C ILE A 34 11.67 4.25 -3.72
N SER A 35 11.63 4.88 -2.54
CA SER A 35 11.13 6.25 -2.38
C SER A 35 12.00 7.31 -3.05
N ASN A 36 13.30 7.03 -3.21
CA ASN A 36 14.27 7.96 -3.77
C ASN A 36 14.66 7.61 -5.22
N ASN A 37 13.99 6.63 -5.84
CA ASN A 37 14.22 6.31 -7.25
C ASN A 37 13.53 7.37 -8.14
N PRO A 38 14.27 8.12 -8.98
CA PRO A 38 13.70 9.16 -9.82
C PRO A 38 12.71 8.65 -10.88
N GLU A 39 12.77 7.37 -11.23
CA GLU A 39 11.86 6.75 -12.20
C GLU A 39 10.46 6.47 -11.62
N TYR A 40 10.28 6.63 -10.30
CA TYR A 40 9.04 6.30 -9.61
C TYR A 40 8.37 7.53 -9.00
N SER A 41 7.04 7.52 -8.98
CA SER A 41 6.27 8.51 -8.22
C SER A 41 6.60 8.40 -6.73
N GLY A 42 7.03 9.50 -6.11
CA GLY A 42 7.54 9.43 -4.76
C GLY A 42 7.76 10.79 -4.11
N VAL A 43 7.78 10.76 -2.78
CA VAL A 43 8.44 11.77 -1.97
C VAL A 43 9.69 11.14 -1.37
N PRO A 44 10.83 11.85 -1.30
CA PRO A 44 12.02 11.27 -0.72
C PRO A 44 11.81 10.87 0.74
N LEU A 45 12.23 9.66 1.09
CA LEU A 45 12.28 9.19 2.47
C LEU A 45 13.73 9.05 2.92
N LYS A 46 14.00 9.45 4.16
CA LYS A 46 15.34 9.34 4.76
C LYS A 46 15.38 8.16 5.71
N LEU A 47 16.44 7.36 5.61
CA LEU A 47 16.72 6.32 6.59
C LEU A 47 16.85 6.96 7.99
N ASN A 48 16.37 6.27 9.03
CA ASN A 48 16.35 6.73 10.42
C ASN A 48 15.46 7.93 10.75
N HIS A 49 14.87 8.61 9.76
CA HIS A 49 13.86 9.64 9.99
C HIS A 49 12.49 9.00 10.22
N ALA A 50 11.74 9.50 11.20
CA ALA A 50 10.42 8.98 11.54
C ALA A 50 9.32 9.88 10.98
N TYR A 51 8.36 9.28 10.29
CA TYR A 51 7.24 9.94 9.63
C TYR A 51 5.94 9.56 10.31
N THR A 52 5.02 10.51 10.44
CA THR A 52 3.68 10.22 10.97
C THR A 52 2.84 9.45 9.95
N ILE A 53 1.90 8.64 10.42
CA ILE A 53 0.93 7.96 9.56
C ILE A 53 0.15 8.96 8.70
N LYS A 54 -0.20 10.14 9.25
CA LYS A 54 -0.87 11.20 8.50
C LYS A 54 -0.05 11.67 7.30
N GLN A 55 1.23 11.98 7.50
CA GLN A 55 2.12 12.39 6.40
C GLN A 55 2.24 11.33 5.31
N LEU A 56 2.35 10.06 5.71
CA LEU A 56 2.48 8.95 4.76
C LEU A 56 1.19 8.75 3.97
N TYR A 57 0.04 8.79 4.65
CA TYR A 57 -1.29 8.72 4.04
C TYR A 57 -1.49 9.83 3.00
N GLU A 58 -1.23 11.09 3.38
CA GLU A 58 -1.36 12.24 2.48
C GLU A 58 -0.41 12.12 1.28
N ALA A 59 0.84 11.74 1.50
CA ALA A 59 1.80 11.52 0.41
C ALA A 59 1.38 10.37 -0.52
N THR A 60 0.85 9.27 0.02
CA THR A 60 0.32 8.15 -0.77
C THR A 60 -0.90 8.57 -1.59
N LEU A 61 -1.83 9.30 -1.01
CA LEU A 61 -3.10 9.67 -1.65
C LEU A 61 -2.94 10.80 -2.68
N ILE A 62 -2.22 11.86 -2.32
CA ILE A 62 -2.12 13.09 -3.12
C ILE A 62 -1.01 12.96 -4.17
N GLN A 63 0.16 12.44 -3.78
CA GLN A 63 1.34 12.39 -4.65
C GLN A 63 1.56 11.01 -5.27
N SER A 64 0.66 10.05 -5.02
CA SER A 64 0.82 8.65 -5.45
C SER A 64 2.19 8.06 -5.05
N ALA A 65 2.71 8.48 -3.89
CA ALA A 65 4.09 8.19 -3.51
C ALA A 65 4.26 6.70 -3.13
N ASN A 66 5.18 6.01 -3.80
CA ASN A 66 5.39 4.56 -3.65
C ASN A 66 6.00 4.19 -2.30
N GLY A 67 7.08 4.85 -1.88
CA GLY A 67 7.72 4.59 -0.59
C GLY A 67 6.79 4.79 0.63
N PRO A 68 6.02 5.88 0.70
CA PRO A 68 5.00 6.03 1.74
C PRO A 68 3.94 4.94 1.75
N ALA A 69 3.48 4.47 0.58
CA ALA A 69 2.53 3.36 0.51
C ALA A 69 3.13 2.08 1.12
N MET A 70 4.37 1.76 0.76
CA MET A 70 5.12 0.63 1.33
C MET A 70 5.28 0.77 2.85
N LEU A 71 5.57 1.97 3.34
CA LEU A 71 5.75 2.21 4.77
C LEU A 71 4.44 2.09 5.55
N LEU A 72 3.32 2.53 4.99
CA LEU A 72 1.99 2.26 5.57
C LEU A 72 1.72 0.75 5.64
N GLY A 73 1.97 0.03 4.55
CA GLY A 73 1.80 -1.42 4.51
C GLY A 73 2.63 -2.15 5.57
N GLN A 74 3.90 -1.76 5.69
CA GLN A 74 4.80 -2.30 6.71
C GLN A 74 4.34 -1.96 8.14
N ALA A 75 3.84 -0.75 8.39
CA ALA A 75 3.32 -0.36 9.70
C ALA A 75 2.08 -1.19 10.10
N ILE A 76 1.25 -1.57 9.13
CA ILE A 76 0.00 -2.31 9.37
C ILE A 76 0.23 -3.82 9.52
N SER A 77 1.20 -4.40 8.81
CA SER A 77 1.36 -5.87 8.72
C SER A 77 2.77 -6.39 8.96
N GLY A 78 3.72 -5.52 9.32
CA GLY A 78 5.11 -5.88 9.64
C GLY A 78 5.99 -6.18 8.43
N SER A 79 5.42 -6.64 7.31
CA SER A 79 6.13 -6.93 6.05
C SER A 79 5.28 -6.63 4.82
N GLN A 80 5.92 -6.45 3.67
CA GLN A 80 5.25 -6.17 2.39
C GLN A 80 4.40 -7.37 1.96
N GLN A 81 4.94 -8.59 2.08
CA GLN A 81 4.18 -9.80 1.73
C GLN A 81 2.95 -9.99 2.61
N ALA A 82 3.08 -9.75 3.92
CA ALA A 82 1.96 -9.86 4.85
C ALA A 82 0.89 -8.81 4.52
N PHE A 83 1.30 -7.59 4.17
CA PHE A 83 0.36 -6.56 3.77
C PHE A 83 -0.36 -6.89 2.46
N VAL A 84 0.36 -7.36 1.43
CA VAL A 84 -0.27 -7.79 0.17
C VAL A 84 -1.25 -8.95 0.39
N LYS A 85 -0.95 -9.90 1.28
CA LYS A 85 -1.91 -10.94 1.68
C LYS A 85 -3.16 -10.33 2.34
N LYS A 86 -2.99 -9.32 3.20
CA LYS A 86 -4.11 -8.58 3.80
C LYS A 86 -4.94 -7.85 2.74
N MET A 87 -4.31 -7.22 1.75
CA MET A 87 -5.01 -6.60 0.61
C MET A 87 -5.85 -7.63 -0.17
N ARG A 88 -5.28 -8.80 -0.48
CA ARG A 88 -6.00 -9.89 -1.16
C ARG A 88 -7.20 -10.36 -0.35
N ASN A 89 -7.04 -10.56 0.96
CA ASN A 89 -8.15 -10.95 1.83
C ASN A 89 -9.26 -9.89 1.85
N GLN A 90 -8.90 -8.61 1.82
CA GLN A 90 -9.87 -7.52 1.71
C GLN A 90 -10.65 -7.60 0.40
N LEU A 91 -9.96 -7.81 -0.73
CA LEU A 91 -10.61 -7.95 -2.04
C LEU A 91 -11.57 -9.16 -2.07
N VAL A 92 -11.16 -10.31 -1.53
CA VAL A 92 -12.03 -11.48 -1.41
C VAL A 92 -13.30 -11.16 -0.59
N SER A 93 -13.18 -10.39 0.50
CA SER A 93 -14.34 -9.98 1.30
C SER A 93 -15.29 -9.01 0.56
N TRP A 94 -14.83 -8.40 -0.53
CA TRP A 94 -15.64 -7.58 -1.44
C TRP A 94 -16.07 -8.33 -2.69
N ASN A 95 -15.94 -9.67 -2.69
CA ASN A 95 -16.24 -10.55 -3.82
C ASN A 95 -15.40 -10.26 -5.07
N ILE A 96 -14.18 -9.77 -4.89
CA ILE A 96 -13.17 -9.59 -5.94
C ILE A 96 -12.15 -10.73 -5.83
N GLY A 97 -12.12 -11.65 -6.81
CA GLY A 97 -11.25 -12.84 -6.70
C GLY A 97 -10.95 -13.65 -7.96
N GLY A 98 -11.53 -13.33 -9.12
CA GLY A 98 -11.39 -14.14 -10.34
C GLY A 98 -10.02 -14.04 -11.03
N ALA A 99 -9.75 -12.88 -11.66
CA ALA A 99 -8.53 -12.63 -12.46
C ALA A 99 -7.56 -11.63 -11.80
N THR A 100 -7.85 -11.24 -10.56
CA THR A 100 -7.11 -10.21 -9.84
C THR A 100 -5.76 -10.74 -9.38
N GLN A 101 -4.70 -10.00 -9.69
CA GLN A 101 -3.37 -10.22 -9.15
C GLN A 101 -2.95 -9.01 -8.33
N LEU A 102 -2.59 -9.23 -7.07
CA LEU A 102 -1.92 -8.21 -6.26
C LEU A 102 -0.58 -8.77 -5.80
N LEU A 103 0.51 -8.12 -6.14
CA LEU A 103 1.89 -8.46 -5.78
C LEU A 103 2.55 -7.38 -4.95
N THR A 104 2.16 -6.12 -5.11
CA THR A 104 2.69 -4.99 -4.34
C THR A 104 1.56 -4.08 -3.86
N ASP A 105 1.84 -3.27 -2.85
CA ASP A 105 0.89 -2.31 -2.29
C ASP A 105 0.88 -0.95 -2.99
N SER A 106 1.92 -0.69 -3.77
CA SER A 106 2.15 0.56 -4.48
C SER A 106 1.68 0.50 -5.94
N GLY A 107 1.61 -0.71 -6.52
CA GLY A 107 1.36 -0.96 -7.95
C GLY A 107 2.62 -1.15 -8.77
N LEU A 108 3.81 -0.97 -8.18
CA LEU A 108 5.08 -1.26 -8.85
C LEU A 108 5.25 -2.77 -9.12
N PRO A 109 6.15 -3.18 -10.04
CA PRO A 109 6.40 -4.59 -10.32
C PRO A 109 6.99 -5.35 -9.13
N ASN A 110 6.83 -6.67 -9.12
CA ASN A 110 7.21 -7.57 -8.02
C ASN A 110 8.70 -7.45 -7.60
N TYR A 111 9.62 -7.13 -8.52
CA TYR A 111 11.04 -6.96 -8.20
C TYR A 111 11.29 -5.83 -7.19
N THR A 112 10.38 -4.86 -7.10
CA THR A 112 10.52 -3.71 -6.18
C THR A 112 10.39 -4.09 -4.71
N LEU A 113 9.91 -5.29 -4.40
CA LEU A 113 9.90 -5.82 -3.04
C LEU A 113 11.25 -6.40 -2.59
N GLY A 114 12.25 -6.49 -3.48
CA GLY A 114 13.55 -7.08 -3.16
C GLY A 114 13.41 -8.54 -2.72
N GLU A 115 13.94 -8.89 -1.56
CA GLU A 115 13.86 -10.25 -1.01
C GLU A 115 12.42 -10.67 -0.63
N GLU A 116 11.55 -9.70 -0.37
CA GLU A 116 10.14 -9.93 -0.06
C GLU A 116 9.26 -10.14 -1.31
N ARG A 117 9.84 -10.19 -2.51
CA ARG A 117 9.06 -10.50 -3.72
C ARG A 117 8.40 -11.88 -3.64
N PHE A 118 7.27 -12.04 -4.33
CA PHE A 118 6.64 -13.36 -4.48
C PHE A 118 7.47 -14.21 -5.44
N LYS A 119 8.21 -15.21 -4.91
CA LYS A 119 9.19 -15.99 -5.69
C LYS A 119 8.56 -16.92 -6.74
N ASN A 120 7.30 -17.27 -6.55
CA ASN A 120 6.50 -18.07 -7.48
C ASN A 120 5.87 -17.22 -8.61
N LYS A 121 6.27 -15.95 -8.76
CA LYS A 121 5.80 -15.03 -9.79
C LYS A 121 7.00 -14.40 -10.48
N SER A 122 6.83 -13.98 -11.74
CA SER A 122 7.87 -13.25 -12.46
C SER A 122 8.31 -12.01 -11.68
N LYS A 123 9.57 -11.60 -11.85
CA LYS A 123 10.12 -10.36 -11.29
C LYS A 123 9.36 -9.13 -11.82
N ASP A 124 8.93 -9.19 -13.08
CA ASP A 124 8.25 -8.07 -13.75
C ASP A 124 6.72 -8.20 -13.69
N ALA A 125 6.20 -9.17 -12.95
CA ALA A 125 4.76 -9.30 -12.77
C ALA A 125 4.22 -8.10 -11.98
N GLU A 126 3.09 -7.57 -12.45
CA GLU A 126 2.41 -6.41 -11.88
C GLU A 126 1.05 -6.77 -11.29
N ASN A 127 0.42 -5.77 -10.67
CA ASN A 127 -0.94 -5.88 -10.18
C ASN A 127 -1.94 -5.82 -11.35
N THR A 128 -2.98 -6.66 -11.32
CA THR A 128 -4.08 -6.65 -12.29
C THR A 128 -5.42 -6.52 -11.57
N LEU A 129 -6.22 -5.55 -11.97
CA LEU A 129 -7.58 -5.28 -11.50
C LEU A 129 -8.44 -4.90 -12.70
N SER A 130 -9.66 -5.40 -12.77
CA SER A 130 -10.63 -4.96 -13.79
C SER A 130 -11.20 -3.58 -13.46
N ALA A 131 -11.83 -2.92 -14.44
CA ALA A 131 -12.57 -1.68 -14.20
C ALA A 131 -13.70 -1.87 -13.18
N SER A 132 -14.38 -3.02 -13.21
CA SER A 132 -15.40 -3.39 -12.25
C SER A 132 -14.83 -3.57 -10.84
N ASP A 133 -13.67 -4.21 -10.70
CA ASP A 133 -12.98 -4.33 -9.40
C ASP A 133 -12.67 -2.95 -8.83
N MET A 134 -12.18 -2.04 -9.68
CA MET A 134 -11.87 -0.66 -9.29
C MET A 134 -13.12 0.09 -8.83
N ALA A 135 -14.25 -0.06 -9.51
CA ALA A 135 -15.51 0.57 -9.11
C ALA A 135 -15.97 0.09 -7.71
N ILE A 136 -15.84 -1.21 -7.43
CA ILE A 136 -16.16 -1.78 -6.12
C ILE A 136 -15.22 -1.20 -5.04
N ILE A 137 -13.90 -1.19 -5.30
CA ILE A 137 -12.90 -0.64 -4.37
C ILE A 137 -13.20 0.83 -4.04
N ILE A 138 -13.47 1.66 -5.06
CA ILE A 138 -13.77 3.08 -4.88
C ILE A 138 -15.06 3.27 -4.08
N SER A 139 -16.10 2.48 -4.37
CA SER A 139 -17.37 2.51 -3.62
C SER A 139 -17.16 2.23 -2.12
N HIS A 140 -16.35 1.23 -1.78
CA HIS A 140 -15.99 0.95 -0.38
C HIS A 140 -15.16 2.06 0.25
N LEU A 141 -14.20 2.63 -0.49
CA LEU A 141 -13.36 3.71 0.00
C LEU A 141 -14.17 4.97 0.32
N LEU A 142 -15.04 5.42 -0.59
CA LEU A 142 -15.89 6.59 -0.39
C LEU A 142 -16.79 6.43 0.85
N LYS A 143 -17.42 5.26 1.01
CA LYS A 143 -18.23 4.95 2.20
C LYS A 143 -17.44 4.98 3.51
N ASN A 144 -16.13 4.71 3.47
CA ASN A 144 -15.28 4.72 4.65
C ASN A 144 -14.73 6.12 4.95
N ILE A 145 -14.42 6.92 3.91
CA ILE A 145 -13.94 8.30 4.05
C ILE A 145 -15.02 9.19 4.68
N LEU A 146 -16.30 9.00 4.33
CA LEU A 146 -17.42 9.78 4.89
C LEU A 146 -17.64 9.61 6.41
N LYS A 147 -16.81 8.80 7.09
CA LYS A 147 -16.80 8.66 8.55
C LYS A 147 -15.83 9.65 9.24
N TYR A 148 -15.09 10.43 8.46
CA TYR A 148 -14.15 11.47 8.88
C TYR A 148 -14.62 12.84 8.39
#